data_AF-A0A6G1CKX6-F1
#
_entry.id   AF-A0A6G1CKX6-F1
#
_cell.length_a   1.000
_cell.length_b   1.000
_cell.length_c   1.000
_cell.angle_alpha   90.00
_cell.angle_beta   90.00
_cell.angle_gamma   90.00
#
_symmetry.space_group_name_H-M   'P 1'
#
loop_
_entity.id
_entity.type
_entity.pdbx_description
1 polymer ?
#
loop_
_entity_poly.entity_id
_entity_poly.type
_entity_poly.pdbx_seq_one_letter_code
_entity_poly.pdbx_strand_id
1 'polypeptide(L)'
;MKTEGKKTGSRCVTELAEGTHAFEIVGYSLKKGIGVGKFVQSGVFAVGGHHWALRFYPDGIVEDSKDYVAVYLELMSTDAEEAPAAYSLGFVNRTTLWPKIHKVHAEK
;
A
#
# COMPACT_ATOMS: atom_id res chain seq x y z
N MET A 1 48.54 15.99 35.43
CA MET A 1 47.24 16.57 35.01
C MET A 1 46.48 15.49 34.24
N LYS A 2 45.29 15.09 34.70
CA LYS A 2 44.42 14.16 33.95
C LYS A 2 43.49 14.99 33.07
N THR A 3 43.55 14.81 31.76
CA THR A 3 42.61 15.40 30.81
C THR A 3 41.38 14.51 30.72
N GLU A 4 40.20 15.03 31.10
CA GLU A 4 38.92 14.38 30.80
C GLU A 4 38.61 14.55 29.30
N GLY A 5 38.44 13.42 28.62
CA GLY A 5 38.07 13.41 27.20
C GLY A 5 36.64 13.92 26.99
N LYS A 6 36.47 14.86 26.06
CA LYS A 6 35.15 15.40 25.67
C LYS A 6 34.36 14.30 24.95
N LYS A 7 33.24 13.88 25.54
CA LYS A 7 32.33 12.91 24.92
C LYS A 7 31.35 13.61 23.98
N THR A 8 31.15 13.02 22.81
CA THR A 8 30.09 13.38 21.86
C THR A 8 29.23 12.17 21.59
N GLY A 9 27.94 12.39 21.36
CA GLY A 9 27.01 11.36 20.90
C GLY A 9 26.12 11.91 19.80
N SER A 10 25.68 11.03 18.91
CA SER A 10 24.64 11.33 17.92
C SER A 10 23.56 10.26 18.00
N ARG A 11 22.37 10.60 17.51
CA ARG A 11 21.23 9.68 17.42
C ARG A 11 20.68 9.74 16.00
N CYS A 12 20.49 8.58 15.40
CA CYS A 12 19.68 8.42 14.21
C CYS A 12 18.23 8.12 14.64
N VAL A 13 17.26 8.77 14.00
CA VAL A 13 15.83 8.49 14.16
C VAL A 13 15.28 8.19 12.79
N THR A 14 14.73 6.99 12.63
CA THR A 14 14.00 6.62 11.41
C THR A 14 12.52 6.84 11.68
N GLU A 15 11.90 7.79 10.98
CA GLU A 15 10.45 7.94 11.01
C GLU A 15 9.80 6.97 10.04
N LEU A 16 8.78 6.24 10.51
CA LEU A 16 7.94 5.42 9.64
C LEU A 16 6.97 6.36 8.92
N ALA A 17 7.09 6.45 7.60
CA ALA A 17 6.12 7.15 6.79
C ALA A 17 4.87 6.27 6.61
N GLU A 18 3.74 6.72 7.16
CA GLU A 18 2.45 6.04 7.04
C GLU A 18 1.53 6.83 6.09
N GLY A 19 0.66 6.12 5.37
CA GLY A 19 -0.34 6.73 4.50
C GLY A 19 -1.56 5.83 4.34
N THR A 20 -2.70 6.44 4.02
CA THR A 20 -3.95 5.72 3.72
C THR A 20 -4.49 6.23 2.39
N HIS A 21 -4.82 5.31 1.48
CA HIS A 21 -5.42 5.62 0.20
C HIS A 21 -6.74 4.89 0.04
N ALA A 22 -7.79 5.63 -0.32
CA ALA A 22 -9.10 5.07 -0.64
C ALA A 22 -9.31 5.12 -2.15
N PHE A 23 -9.61 3.96 -2.75
CA PHE A 23 -9.88 3.83 -4.17
C PHE A 23 -11.33 3.39 -4.38
N GLU A 24 -12.17 4.31 -4.89
CA GLU A 24 -13.58 4.02 -5.20
C GLU A 24 -13.74 3.57 -6.65
N ILE A 25 -14.38 2.41 -6.85
CA ILE A 25 -14.76 1.90 -8.16
C ILE A 25 -16.25 2.14 -8.36
N VAL A 26 -16.57 3.26 -9.01
CA VAL A 26 -17.95 3.60 -9.36
C VAL A 26 -18.40 2.70 -10.51
N GLY A 27 -19.56 2.06 -10.34
CA GLY A 27 -20.13 1.18 -11.36
C GLY A 27 -19.36 -0.14 -11.52
N TYR A 28 -18.91 -0.76 -10.43
CA TYR A 28 -18.17 -2.03 -10.43
C TYR A 28 -18.72 -3.09 -11.39
N SER A 29 -20.04 -3.27 -11.45
CA SER A 29 -20.68 -4.25 -12.35
C SER A 29 -20.35 -4.03 -13.83
N LEU A 30 -20.08 -2.80 -14.26
CA LEU A 30 -19.67 -2.47 -15.63
C LEU A 30 -18.18 -2.73 -15.88
N LYS A 31 -17.40 -2.94 -14.83
CA LYS A 31 -15.97 -3.26 -14.89
C LYS A 31 -15.70 -4.76 -14.80
N LYS A 32 -16.69 -5.55 -14.37
CA LYS A 32 -16.63 -7.01 -14.46
C LYS A 32 -16.73 -7.44 -15.94
N GLY A 33 -15.96 -8.45 -16.33
CA GLY A 33 -15.91 -8.94 -17.71
C GLY A 33 -15.00 -8.15 -18.64
N ILE A 34 -14.13 -7.26 -18.13
CA ILE A 34 -13.10 -6.63 -18.97
C ILE A 34 -12.06 -7.65 -19.45
N GLY A 35 -11.89 -8.75 -18.69
CA GLY A 35 -11.08 -9.92 -19.03
C GLY A 35 -10.01 -10.22 -17.99
N VAL A 36 -9.63 -11.49 -17.88
CA VAL A 36 -8.55 -11.98 -17.00
C VAL A 36 -7.26 -11.20 -17.27
N GLY A 37 -6.58 -10.78 -16.20
CA GLY A 37 -5.33 -10.04 -16.27
C GLY A 37 -5.45 -8.55 -16.62
N LYS A 38 -6.66 -8.07 -16.96
CA LYS A 38 -6.92 -6.63 -17.13
C LYS A 38 -7.31 -6.00 -15.81
N PHE A 39 -6.91 -4.75 -15.62
CA PHE A 39 -7.12 -4.04 -14.36
C PHE A 39 -7.63 -2.61 -14.56
N VAL A 40 -8.20 -2.08 -13.48
CA VAL A 40 -8.45 -0.65 -13.28
C VAL A 40 -7.42 -0.14 -12.29
N GLN A 41 -6.71 0.94 -12.64
CA GLN A 41 -5.69 1.55 -11.78
C GLN A 41 -6.29 2.70 -10.96
N SER A 42 -5.85 2.86 -9.72
CA SER A 42 -6.13 4.07 -8.94
C SER A 42 -5.34 5.27 -9.46
N GLY A 43 -5.63 6.44 -8.88
CA GLY A 43 -4.70 7.55 -8.92
C GLY A 43 -3.40 7.20 -8.19
N VAL A 44 -2.30 7.86 -8.59
CA VAL A 44 -1.01 7.72 -7.92
C VAL A 44 -1.03 8.49 -6.60
N PHE A 45 -0.47 7.91 -5.54
CA PHE A 45 -0.35 8.54 -4.23
C PHE A 45 1.08 8.39 -3.68
N ALA A 46 1.51 9.36 -2.86
CA ALA A 46 2.87 9.41 -2.34
C ALA A 46 2.92 9.02 -0.85
N VAL A 47 3.77 8.05 -0.50
CA VAL A 47 4.04 7.62 0.88
C VAL A 47 5.51 7.22 0.98
N GLY A 48 6.20 7.70 2.03
CA GLY A 48 7.60 7.34 2.28
C GLY A 48 8.58 7.76 1.20
N GLY A 49 8.29 8.84 0.47
CA GLY A 49 9.12 9.29 -0.65
C GLY A 49 8.94 8.47 -1.94
N HIS A 50 7.99 7.54 -1.96
CA HIS A 50 7.68 6.71 -3.11
C HIS A 50 6.29 7.00 -3.67
N HIS A 51 6.14 6.84 -4.97
CA HIS A 51 4.85 6.87 -5.65
C HIS A 51 4.28 5.47 -5.76
N TRP A 52 3.01 5.33 -5.42
CA TRP A 52 2.30 4.06 -5.39
C TRP A 52 0.98 4.16 -6.15
N ALA A 53 0.49 3.03 -6.64
CA ALA A 53 -0.85 2.90 -7.20
C ALA A 53 -1.47 1.55 -6.80
N LEU A 54 -2.80 1.48 -6.76
CA LEU A 54 -3.53 0.21 -6.63
C LEU A 54 -3.95 -0.28 -8.02
N ARG A 55 -3.78 -1.59 -8.26
CA ARG A 55 -4.35 -2.29 -9.41
C ARG A 55 -5.49 -3.19 -8.96
N PHE A 56 -6.67 -2.98 -9.53
CA PHE A 56 -7.85 -3.79 -9.28
C PHE A 56 -8.17 -4.68 -10.48
N TYR A 57 -8.14 -6.00 -10.27
CA TYR A 57 -8.44 -7.01 -11.27
C TYR A 57 -9.83 -7.59 -11.00
N PRO A 58 -10.87 -7.14 -11.73
CA PRO A 58 -12.23 -7.60 -11.52
C PRO A 58 -12.42 -9.07 -11.89
N ASP A 59 -11.66 -9.60 -12.85
CA ASP A 59 -11.83 -10.95 -13.41
C ASP A 59 -10.60 -11.84 -13.12
N GLY A 60 -9.92 -11.60 -12.00
CA GLY A 60 -8.67 -12.29 -11.66
C GLY A 60 -7.46 -11.81 -12.48
N ILE A 61 -6.28 -12.24 -12.06
CA ILE A 61 -5.00 -11.90 -12.73
C ILE A 61 -4.65 -12.94 -13.78
N VAL A 62 -4.87 -14.20 -13.43
CA VAL A 62 -4.63 -15.38 -14.27
C VAL A 62 -5.89 -16.25 -14.29
N GLU A 63 -5.97 -17.18 -15.25
CA GLU A 63 -7.15 -18.03 -15.45
C GLU A 63 -7.56 -18.80 -14.18
N ASP A 64 -6.58 -19.27 -13.40
CA ASP A 64 -6.83 -19.98 -12.13
C ASP A 64 -7.50 -19.09 -11.06
N SER A 65 -7.42 -17.77 -11.23
CA SER A 65 -8.00 -16.77 -10.33
C SER A 65 -9.25 -16.08 -10.90
N LYS A 66 -9.77 -16.52 -12.05
CA LYS A 66 -10.82 -15.81 -12.80
C LYS A 66 -12.14 -15.61 -12.04
N ASP A 67 -12.42 -16.50 -11.10
CA ASP A 67 -13.63 -16.45 -10.27
C ASP A 67 -13.48 -15.52 -9.05
N TYR A 68 -12.29 -14.96 -8.85
CA TYR A 68 -11.98 -14.04 -7.76
C TYR A 68 -11.67 -12.63 -8.28
N VAL A 69 -11.83 -11.64 -7.40
CA VAL A 69 -11.26 -10.31 -7.60
C VAL A 69 -9.89 -10.27 -6.93
N ALA A 70 -8.96 -9.50 -7.50
CA ALA A 70 -7.63 -9.32 -6.91
C ALA A 70 -7.26 -7.83 -6.84
N VAL A 71 -6.51 -7.45 -5.80
CA VAL A 71 -6.03 -6.09 -5.60
C VAL A 71 -4.54 -6.13 -5.25
N TYR A 72 -3.75 -5.32 -5.94
CA TYR A 72 -2.31 -5.23 -5.72
C TYR A 72 -1.87 -3.78 -5.48
N LEU A 73 -0.91 -3.61 -4.59
CA LEU A 73 -0.15 -2.37 -4.44
C LEU A 73 1.04 -2.42 -5.39
N GLU A 74 1.18 -1.39 -6.22
CA GLU A 74 2.27 -1.24 -7.18
C GLU A 74 3.13 -0.04 -6.82
N LEU A 75 4.45 -0.26 -6.82
CA LEU A 75 5.46 0.79 -6.74
C LEU A 75 5.66 1.41 -8.13
N MET A 76 5.41 2.72 -8.24
CA MET A 76 5.50 3.47 -9.50
C MET A 76 6.84 4.20 -9.67
N SER A 77 7.60 4.39 -8.58
CA SER A 77 8.94 5.01 -8.64
C SER A 77 9.94 4.07 -9.32
N THR A 78 10.52 4.49 -10.44
CA THR A 78 11.52 3.70 -11.21
C THR A 78 12.90 3.66 -10.57
N ASP A 79 13.17 4.57 -9.64
CA ASP A 79 14.51 4.83 -9.10
C ASP A 79 14.74 4.08 -7.78
N ALA A 80 13.74 3.35 -7.30
CA ALA A 80 13.78 2.59 -6.07
C ALA A 80 14.03 1.11 -6.41
N GLU A 81 15.25 0.62 -6.17
CA GLU A 81 15.60 -0.78 -6.44
C GLU A 81 14.76 -1.77 -5.63
N GLU A 82 14.23 -1.39 -4.47
CA GLU A 82 13.19 -2.09 -3.73
C GLU A 82 12.75 -1.17 -2.57
N ALA A 83 11.46 -0.87 -2.44
CA ALA A 83 10.94 -0.07 -1.33
C ALA A 83 10.32 -1.01 -0.27
N PRO A 84 11.02 -1.30 0.85
CA PRO A 84 10.43 -2.11 1.91
C PRO A 84 9.20 -1.39 2.49
N ALA A 85 8.03 -1.97 2.27
CA ALA A 85 6.75 -1.42 2.71
C ALA A 85 5.93 -2.51 3.40
N ALA A 86 5.37 -2.18 4.56
CA ALA A 86 4.31 -2.97 5.20
C ALA A 86 2.97 -2.32 4.86
N TYR A 87 1.99 -3.12 4.42
CA TYR A 87 0.68 -2.61 4.04
C TYR A 87 -0.44 -3.57 4.42
N SER A 88 -1.64 -3.02 4.61
CA SER A 88 -2.87 -3.78 4.74
C SER A 88 -3.85 -3.33 3.66
N LEU A 89 -4.49 -4.30 3.00
CA LEU A 89 -5.53 -4.06 2.01
C LEU A 89 -6.85 -4.60 2.55
N GLY A 90 -7.91 -3.82 2.40
CA GLY A 90 -9.24 -4.20 2.86
C GLY A 90 -10.33 -3.56 2.02
N PHE A 91 -11.44 -4.29 1.84
CA PHE A 91 -12.64 -3.73 1.25
C PHE A 91 -13.39 -2.92 2.29
N VAL A 92 -13.72 -1.67 1.96
CA VAL A 92 -14.53 -0.82 2.81
C VAL A 92 -15.99 -1.09 2.50
N ASN A 93 -16.74 -1.60 3.49
CA ASN A 93 -18.19 -1.72 3.35
C ASN A 93 -18.84 -0.33 3.43
N ARG A 94 -19.53 0.09 2.36
CA ARG A 94 -20.18 1.41 2.27
C ARG A 94 -21.31 1.59 3.31
N THR A 95 -21.86 0.52 3.88
CA THR A 95 -22.91 0.63 4.92
C THR A 95 -22.37 0.92 6.32
N THR A 96 -21.06 0.79 6.54
CA THR A 96 -20.38 1.25 7.76
C THR A 96 -19.61 2.51 7.45
N LEU A 97 -20.07 3.65 7.94
CA LEU A 97 -19.31 4.90 7.88
C LEU A 97 -17.95 4.66 8.57
N TRP A 98 -16.87 4.76 7.78
CA TRP A 98 -15.45 4.54 8.12
C TRP A 98 -14.97 3.08 8.33
N PRO A 99 -13.85 2.65 7.73
CA PRO A 99 -13.29 1.32 7.97
C PRO A 99 -12.72 1.19 9.39
N LYS A 100 -13.21 0.20 10.16
CA LYS A 100 -12.57 -0.22 11.41
C LYS A 100 -11.17 -0.76 11.10
N ILE A 101 -10.15 0.08 11.31
CA ILE A 101 -8.75 -0.31 11.21
C ILE A 101 -8.45 -1.26 12.38
N HIS A 102 -8.21 -2.54 12.08
CA HIS A 102 -7.62 -3.47 13.04
C HIS A 102 -6.10 -3.27 12.99
N LYS A 103 -5.57 -2.55 13.97
CA LYS A 103 -4.13 -2.33 14.12
C LYS A 103 -3.54 -3.59 14.78
N VAL A 104 -2.74 -4.36 14.05
CA VAL A 104 -1.98 -5.48 14.61
C VAL A 104 -0.56 -5.00 14.85
N HIS A 105 -0.15 -4.97 16.12
CA HIS A 105 1.21 -4.64 16.55
C HIS A 105 2.00 -5.94 16.61
N ALA A 106 3.16 -5.99 15.97
CA ALA A 106 4.12 -7.09 16.13
C ALA A 106 5.40 -6.49 16.72
N GLU A 107 5.77 -6.95 17.92
CA GLU A 107 7.10 -6.73 18.50
C GLU A 107 7.89 -8.04 18.47
N LYS A 108 9.11 -7.89 17.95
CA LYS A 108 10.33 -8.72 17.97
C LYS A 108 10.22 -10.24 18.14
#